data_AF-A0A820M3H5-F1
#
_entry.id   AF-A0A820M3H5-F1
#
_cell.length_a   1.000
_cell.length_b   1.000
_cell.length_c   1.000
_cell.angle_alpha   90.00
_cell.angle_beta   90.00
_cell.angle_gamma   90.00
#
_symmetry.space_group_name_H-M   'P 1'
#
loop_
_entity.id
_entity.type
_entity.pdbx_description
1 polymer ?
#
loop_
_entity_poly.entity_id
_entity_poly.type
_entity_poly.pdbx_seq_one_letter_code
_entity_poly.pdbx_strand_id
1 'polypeptide(L)'
;MGIDPLLSTYKWLERAFNRLNTKDTVGWYQAPVDTTTTSPQESPSTILNEAYCELLLWNTKFTFPETLELDEIRYNQVHIATMRLLLISTIMTVLSHLTGSVLRDYESIKTMLKSEMIILLDDFPQKKKN
;
A
#
# COMPACT_ATOMS: atom_id res chain seq x y z
N MET A 1 13.33 1.80 -24.48
CA MET A 1 12.02 1.30 -24.95
C MET A 1 10.97 2.11 -24.23
N GLY A 2 10.30 3.03 -24.92
CA GLY A 2 9.24 3.85 -24.31
C GLY A 2 8.05 2.94 -24.02
N ILE A 3 7.64 2.88 -22.77
CA ILE A 3 6.41 2.21 -22.39
C ILE A 3 5.27 3.08 -22.93
N ASP A 4 4.32 2.47 -23.65
CA ASP A 4 3.16 3.20 -24.14
C ASP A 4 2.23 3.51 -22.95
N PRO A 5 2.10 4.79 -22.54
CA PRO A 5 1.37 5.18 -21.35
C PRO A 5 -0.12 4.81 -21.44
N LEU A 6 -0.69 4.87 -22.65
CA LEU A 6 -2.09 4.54 -22.88
C LEU A 6 -2.33 3.03 -22.73
N LEU A 7 -1.39 2.21 -23.19
CA LEU A 7 -1.46 0.75 -23.05
C LEU A 7 -1.38 0.32 -21.59
N SER A 8 -0.58 1.01 -20.77
CA SER A 8 -0.50 0.77 -19.33
C SER A 8 -1.83 1.06 -18.63
N THR A 9 -2.46 2.19 -18.97
CA THR A 9 -3.78 2.56 -18.45
C THR A 9 -4.86 1.57 -18.89
N TYR A 10 -4.85 1.16 -20.16
CA TYR A 10 -5.79 0.15 -20.67
C TYR A 10 -5.66 -1.17 -19.92
N LYS A 11 -4.44 -1.70 -19.79
CA LYS A 11 -4.19 -2.95 -19.04
C LYS A 11 -4.58 -2.85 -17.58
N TRP A 12 -4.46 -1.68 -16.96
CA TRP A 12 -4.88 -1.46 -15.58
C TRP A 12 -6.41 -1.55 -15.43
N LEU A 13 -7.15 -0.87 -16.30
CA LEU A 13 -8.61 -0.93 -16.30
C LEU A 13 -9.14 -2.32 -16.69
N GLU A 14 -8.50 -2.99 -17.65
CA GLU A 14 -8.82 -4.36 -18.04
C GLU A 14 -8.68 -5.34 -16.86
N ARG A 15 -7.61 -5.19 -16.05
CA ARG A 15 -7.47 -5.99 -14.82
C ARG A 15 -8.59 -5.72 -13.82
N ALA A 16 -8.95 -4.46 -13.61
CA ALA A 16 -10.04 -4.09 -12.70
C ALA A 16 -11.39 -4.67 -13.14
N PHE A 17 -11.70 -4.58 -14.44
CA PHE A 17 -12.89 -5.20 -15.04
C PHE A 17 -12.90 -6.73 -14.84
N ASN A 18 -11.79 -7.40 -15.16
CA ASN A 18 -11.69 -8.85 -14.99
C ASN A 18 -11.86 -9.29 -13.53
N ARG A 19 -11.38 -8.50 -12.56
CA ARG A 19 -11.56 -8.78 -11.12
C ARG A 19 -13.01 -8.66 -10.70
N LEU A 20 -13.71 -7.60 -11.12
CA LEU A 20 -15.14 -7.44 -10.84
C LEU A 20 -15.95 -8.61 -11.38
N ASN A 21 -15.68 -9.00 -12.63
CA ASN A 21 -16.37 -10.12 -13.27
C ASN A 21 -16.10 -11.47 -12.57
N THR A 22 -14.87 -11.67 -12.09
CA THR A 22 -14.47 -12.90 -11.37
C THR A 22 -14.88 -12.87 -9.89
N LYS A 23 -15.35 -11.71 -9.38
CA LYS A 23 -15.52 -11.41 -7.94
C LYS A 23 -14.25 -11.69 -7.13
N ASP A 24 -13.11 -11.52 -7.77
CA ASP A 24 -11.81 -11.73 -7.14
C ASP A 24 -11.44 -10.50 -6.32
N THR A 25 -10.82 -10.73 -5.17
CA THR A 25 -10.57 -9.68 -4.17
C THR A 25 -9.11 -9.27 -4.22
N VAL A 26 -8.82 -7.96 -4.23
CA VAL A 26 -7.44 -7.48 -4.12
C VAL A 26 -6.96 -7.71 -2.69
N GLY A 27 -6.30 -8.85 -2.44
CA GLY A 27 -5.82 -9.22 -1.11
C GLY A 27 -6.97 -9.37 -0.10
N TRP A 28 -6.98 -8.54 0.94
CA TRP A 28 -8.03 -8.53 1.98
C TRP A 28 -9.20 -7.59 1.65
N TYR A 29 -9.09 -6.77 0.59
CA TYR A 29 -10.14 -5.85 0.20
C TYR A 29 -11.24 -6.59 -0.57
N GLN A 30 -12.45 -6.57 -0.01
CA GLN A 30 -13.66 -7.00 -0.70
C GLN A 30 -14.47 -5.76 -1.07
N ALA A 31 -14.74 -5.58 -2.36
CA ALA A 31 -15.66 -4.53 -2.80
C ALA A 31 -17.03 -4.74 -2.11
N PRO A 32 -17.70 -3.67 -1.65
CA PRO A 32 -19.03 -3.79 -1.06
C PRO A 32 -19.98 -4.46 -2.05
N VAL A 33 -20.55 -5.60 -1.66
CA VAL A 33 -21.56 -6.29 -2.48
C VAL A 33 -22.89 -5.59 -2.25
N ASP A 34 -23.32 -4.78 -3.22
CA ASP A 34 -24.70 -4.27 -3.23
C ASP A 34 -25.65 -5.44 -3.50
N THR A 35 -26.30 -5.93 -2.45
CA THR A 35 -27.28 -7.04 -2.47
C THR A 35 -28.56 -6.73 -3.25
N THR A 36 -28.70 -5.56 -3.88
CA THR A 36 -29.98 -5.05 -4.40
C THR A 36 -30.11 -5.01 -5.91
N THR A 37 -29.08 -5.34 -6.70
CA THR A 37 -29.18 -5.22 -8.18
C THR A 37 -28.95 -6.53 -8.91
N THR A 38 -30.04 -7.03 -9.52
CA THR A 38 -30.06 -8.12 -10.48
C THR A 38 -29.24 -7.73 -11.72
N SER A 39 -28.20 -8.51 -11.99
CA SER A 39 -27.13 -8.29 -12.99
C SER A 39 -26.09 -7.22 -12.61
N PRO A 40 -24.79 -7.57 -12.52
CA PRO A 40 -23.72 -6.61 -12.31
C PRO A 40 -23.52 -5.87 -13.63
N GLN A 41 -24.31 -4.85 -13.91
CA GLN A 41 -23.97 -3.92 -14.98
C GLN A 41 -22.81 -3.08 -14.43
N GLU A 42 -21.59 -3.54 -14.70
CA GLU A 42 -20.34 -2.93 -14.24
C GLU A 42 -20.26 -1.50 -14.79
N SER A 43 -20.73 -0.55 -13.98
CA SER A 43 -20.70 0.85 -14.37
C SER A 43 -19.22 1.28 -14.53
N PRO A 44 -18.90 2.18 -15.47
CA PRO A 44 -17.54 2.70 -15.59
C PRO A 44 -17.00 3.24 -14.26
N SER A 45 -17.87 3.80 -13.42
CA SER A 45 -17.54 4.26 -12.06
C SER A 45 -17.12 3.12 -11.13
N THR A 46 -17.77 1.95 -11.22
CA THR A 46 -17.43 0.77 -10.42
C THR A 46 -16.06 0.22 -10.81
N ILE A 47 -15.79 0.12 -12.12
CA ILE A 47 -14.49 -0.33 -12.65
C ILE A 47 -13.38 0.62 -12.22
N LEU A 48 -13.63 1.93 -12.31
CA LEU A 48 -12.67 2.95 -11.92
C LEU A 48 -12.39 2.89 -10.40
N ASN A 49 -13.43 2.76 -9.58
CA ASN A 49 -13.26 2.61 -8.13
C ASN A 49 -12.41 1.39 -7.78
N GLU A 50 -12.71 0.23 -8.37
CA GLU A 50 -11.91 -0.99 -8.19
C GLU A 50 -10.47 -0.81 -8.65
N ALA A 51 -10.24 -0.13 -9.79
CA ALA A 51 -8.92 0.17 -10.29
C ALA A 51 -8.12 1.04 -9.30
N TYR A 52 -8.75 2.07 -8.71
CA TYR A 52 -8.12 2.91 -7.68
C TYR A 52 -7.89 2.17 -6.36
N CYS A 53 -8.78 1.24 -5.97
CA CYS A 53 -8.57 0.39 -4.80
C CYS A 53 -7.35 -0.54 -4.97
N GLU A 54 -7.06 -1.00 -6.20
CA GLU A 54 -5.84 -1.78 -6.51
C GLU A 54 -4.56 -1.04 -6.10
N LEU A 55 -4.55 0.29 -6.13
CA LEU A 55 -3.38 1.09 -5.75
C LEU A 55 -3.02 0.95 -4.27
N LEU A 56 -3.98 0.64 -3.40
CA LEU A 56 -3.72 0.43 -1.97
C LEU A 56 -2.84 -0.81 -1.73
N LEU A 57 -2.90 -1.77 -2.65
CA LEU A 57 -2.16 -3.03 -2.61
C LEU A 57 -1.40 -3.23 -3.93
N TRP A 58 -0.75 -2.16 -4.40
CA TRP A 58 -0.11 -2.16 -5.71
C TRP A 58 1.00 -3.20 -5.80
N ASN A 59 0.95 -4.00 -6.86
CA ASN A 59 2.02 -4.93 -7.17
C ASN A 59 3.07 -4.21 -8.02
N THR A 60 4.29 -4.10 -7.48
CA THR A 60 5.43 -3.44 -8.14
C THR A 60 5.84 -4.06 -9.47
N LYS A 61 5.32 -5.24 -9.82
CA LYS A 61 5.49 -5.86 -11.15
C LYS A 61 4.67 -5.19 -12.24
N PHE A 62 3.63 -4.44 -11.88
CA PHE A 62 2.78 -3.74 -12.84
C PHE A 62 3.26 -2.32 -13.07
N THR A 63 3.21 -1.89 -14.32
CA THR A 63 3.47 -0.50 -14.69
C THR A 63 2.32 0.40 -14.27
N PHE A 64 2.65 1.56 -13.70
CA PHE A 64 1.66 2.57 -13.36
C PHE A 64 0.93 3.07 -14.62
N PRO A 65 -0.37 3.37 -14.51
CA PRO A 65 -1.07 4.08 -15.58
C PRO A 65 -0.48 5.48 -15.73
N GLU A 66 -0.61 6.05 -16.93
CA GLU A 66 -0.07 7.38 -17.28
C GLU A 66 -0.42 8.45 -16.24
N THR A 67 -1.67 8.48 -15.80
CA THR A 67 -2.20 9.44 -14.83
C THR A 67 -1.53 9.36 -13.46
N LEU A 68 -0.88 8.24 -13.15
CA LEU A 68 -0.20 8.01 -11.86
C LEU A 68 1.32 7.89 -12.01
N GLU A 69 1.85 7.99 -13.23
CA GLU A 69 3.29 7.91 -13.49
C GLU A 69 4.06 9.01 -12.75
N LEU A 70 3.50 10.22 -12.68
CA LEU A 70 4.06 11.33 -11.92
C LEU A 70 4.01 11.10 -10.41
N ASP A 71 3.02 10.34 -9.94
CA ASP A 71 2.79 10.03 -8.53
C ASP A 71 3.50 8.75 -8.08
N GLU A 72 4.10 7.98 -9.01
CA GLU A 72 4.84 6.74 -8.72
C GLU A 72 5.92 6.96 -7.66
N ILE A 73 6.69 8.05 -7.79
CA ILE A 73 7.76 8.36 -6.85
C ILE A 73 7.15 8.55 -5.45
N ARG A 74 6.12 9.38 -5.34
CA ARG A 74 5.44 9.67 -4.06
C ARG A 74 4.84 8.40 -3.47
N TYR A 75 4.21 7.55 -4.30
CA TYR A 75 3.67 6.27 -3.88
C TYR A 75 4.76 5.37 -3.27
N ASN A 76 5.88 5.21 -3.96
CA ASN A 76 6.99 4.37 -3.49
C ASN A 76 7.59 4.90 -2.18
N GLN A 77 7.71 6.22 -2.01
CA GLN A 77 8.18 6.81 -0.75
C GLN A 77 7.25 6.47 0.42
N VAL A 78 5.93 6.62 0.21
CA VAL A 78 4.92 6.28 1.23
C VAL A 78 4.92 4.78 1.52
N HIS A 79 4.98 3.94 0.49
CA HIS A 79 5.00 2.49 0.65
C HIS A 79 6.20 2.02 1.50
N ILE A 80 7.39 2.55 1.24
CA ILE A 80 8.60 2.25 2.02
C ILE A 80 8.43 2.70 3.48
N ALA A 81 7.92 3.91 3.70
CA ALA A 81 7.68 4.43 5.05
C ALA A 81 6.67 3.55 5.81
N THR A 82 5.58 3.13 5.16
CA THR A 82 4.58 2.24 5.75
C THR A 82 5.16 0.87 6.09
N MET A 83 5.96 0.27 5.20
CA MET A 83 6.61 -1.02 5.47
C MET A 83 7.59 -0.95 6.65
N ARG A 84 8.37 0.14 6.75
CA ARG A 84 9.24 0.35 7.92
C ARG A 84 8.43 0.48 9.21
N LEU A 85 7.35 1.27 9.19
CA LEU A 85 6.46 1.42 10.34
C LEU A 85 5.82 0.09 10.75
N LEU A 86 5.41 -0.74 9.78
CA LEU A 86 4.86 -2.07 10.03
C LEU A 86 5.89 -2.98 10.71
N LEU A 87 7.13 -3.00 10.22
CA LEU A 87 8.21 -3.80 10.79
C LEU A 87 8.52 -3.35 12.22
N ILE A 88 8.66 -2.04 12.42
CA ILE A 88 8.87 -1.40 13.72
C ILE A 88 7.74 -1.75 14.71
N SER A 89 6.49 -1.62 14.25
CA SER A 89 5.30 -1.98 15.03
C SER A 89 5.32 -3.45 15.41
N THR A 90 5.64 -4.34 14.46
CA THR A 90 5.75 -5.78 14.70
C THR A 90 6.81 -6.10 15.77
N ILE A 91 8.00 -5.49 15.67
CA ILE A 91 9.05 -5.64 16.68
C ILE A 91 8.56 -5.16 18.04
N MET A 92 7.93 -3.99 18.10
CA MET A 92 7.42 -3.41 19.33
C MET A 92 6.33 -4.29 19.96
N THR A 93 5.41 -4.83 19.15
CA THR A 93 4.37 -5.76 19.58
C THR A 93 4.97 -7.05 20.11
N VAL A 94 5.91 -7.67 19.40
CA VAL A 94 6.58 -8.89 19.85
C VAL A 94 7.33 -8.63 21.15
N LEU A 95 8.07 -7.52 21.26
CA LEU A 95 8.80 -7.16 22.48
C LEU A 95 7.86 -6.93 23.66
N SER A 96 6.73 -6.26 23.42
CA SER A 96 5.70 -6.02 24.44
C SER A 96 5.05 -7.32 24.90
N HIS A 97 4.80 -8.25 23.98
CA HIS A 97 4.27 -9.58 24.30
C HIS A 97 5.30 -10.46 25.04
N LEU A 98 6.57 -10.42 24.65
CA LEU A 98 7.62 -11.26 25.22
C LEU A 98 8.01 -10.83 26.64
N THR A 99 7.94 -9.53 26.93
CA THR A 99 8.52 -8.97 28.15
C THR A 99 7.51 -8.78 29.28
N GLY A 100 6.20 -8.92 29.02
CA GLY A 100 5.17 -8.76 30.04
C GLY A 100 5.32 -7.46 30.86
N SER A 101 4.88 -7.45 32.12
CA SER A 101 4.97 -6.28 33.01
C SER A 101 6.39 -5.77 33.30
N VAL A 102 7.44 -6.51 32.90
CA VAL A 102 8.85 -6.20 33.19
C VAL A 102 9.36 -5.00 32.38
N LEU A 103 8.79 -4.73 31.19
CA LEU A 103 9.17 -3.57 30.37
C LEU A 103 8.55 -2.25 30.89
N ARG A 104 7.52 -2.33 31.76
CA ARG A 104 6.81 -1.15 32.27
C ARG A 104 7.70 -0.28 33.15
N ASP A 105 8.73 -0.88 33.75
CA ASP A 105 9.66 -0.22 34.66
C ASP A 105 10.99 0.20 33.99
N TYR A 106 11.18 -0.12 32.71
CA TYR A 106 12.45 0.12 32.00
C TYR A 106 12.31 1.23 30.94
N GLU A 107 12.12 2.46 31.42
CA GLU A 107 12.05 3.70 30.63
C GLU A 107 13.24 3.82 29.64
N SER A 108 14.41 3.29 30.00
CA SER A 108 15.62 3.35 29.15
C SER A 108 15.57 2.44 27.91
N ILE A 109 14.83 1.32 27.93
CA ILE A 109 14.62 0.50 26.72
C ILE A 109 13.65 1.23 25.80
N LYS A 110 12.62 1.87 26.36
CA LYS A 110 11.67 2.67 25.58
C LYS A 110 12.35 3.86 24.90
N THR A 111 13.27 4.55 25.58
CA THR A 111 14.03 5.65 24.98
C THR A 111 15.07 5.18 23.98
N MET A 112 15.79 4.09 24.25
CA MET A 112 16.72 3.47 23.29
C MET A 112 15.98 3.05 22.01
N LEU A 113 14.85 2.37 22.14
CA LEU A 113 14.07 1.91 21.00
C LEU A 113 13.46 3.08 20.21
N LYS A 114 13.01 4.14 20.89
CA LYS A 114 12.58 5.38 20.22
C LYS A 114 13.73 6.02 19.44
N SER A 115 14.93 6.07 20.04
CA SER A 115 16.12 6.60 19.36
C SER A 115 16.44 5.79 18.11
N GLU A 116 16.44 4.46 18.22
CA GLU A 116 16.73 3.58 17.09
C GLU A 116 15.63 3.65 16.01
N MET A 117 14.37 3.76 16.40
CA MET A 117 13.26 4.01 15.47
C MET A 117 13.43 5.32 14.72
N ILE A 118 13.81 6.40 15.43
CA ILE A 118 14.06 7.71 14.79
C ILE A 118 15.17 7.57 13.77
N ILE A 119 16.28 6.90 14.10
CA ILE A 119 17.39 6.67 13.16
C ILE A 119 16.93 5.86 11.94
N LEU A 120 16.19 4.77 12.13
CA LEU A 120 15.65 3.94 11.04
C LEU A 120 14.63 4.66 10.16
N LEU A 121 13.93 5.66 10.70
CA LEU A 121 12.99 6.52 9.98
C LEU A 121 13.69 7.69 9.29
N ASP A 122 14.76 8.23 9.87
CA ASP A 122 15.48 9.43 9.42
C ASP A 122 16.57 9.13 8.37
N ASP A 123 17.02 7.87 8.25
CA ASP A 123 17.89 7.39 7.17
C ASP A 123 17.15 7.29 5.80
N PHE A 124 16.20 8.20 5.59
CA PHE A 124 15.59 8.48 4.30
C PHE A 124 16.41 9.59 3.65
N PRO A 125 17.33 9.29 2.69
CA PRO A 125 18.00 10.33 1.96
C PRO A 125 16.93 11.14 1.21
N GLN A 126 16.69 12.36 1.68
CA GLN A 126 16.28 13.47 0.83
C GLN A 126 17.36 13.55 -0.25
N LYS A 127 17.17 12.85 -1.37
CA LYS A 127 18.03 12.91 -2.54
C LYS A 127 17.92 14.34 -3.07
N LYS A 128 18.71 15.26 -2.50
CA LYS A 128 19.04 16.56 -3.07
C LYS A 128 19.63 16.27 -4.43
N LYS A 129 18.84 16.48 -5.48
CA LYS A 129 19.34 16.63 -6.83
C LYS A 129 20.24 17.87 -6.82
N ASN A 130 21.55 17.64 -6.89
CA ASN A 130 22.48 18.62 -7.46
C ASN A 130 22.35 18.55 -8.98
#